data_AF-A0A2E8T217-F1
#
_entry.id   AF-A0A2E8T217-F1
#
_cell.length_a   1.000
_cell.length_b   1.000
_cell.length_c   1.000
_cell.angle_alpha   90.00
_cell.angle_beta   90.00
_cell.angle_gamma   90.00
#
_symmetry.space_group_name_H-M   'P 1'
#
loop_
_entity.id
_entity.type
_entity.pdbx_description
1 polymer ?
#
loop_
_entity_poly.entity_id
_entity_poly.type
_entity_poly.pdbx_seq_one_letter_code
_entity_poly.pdbx_strand_id
1 'polypeptide(L)'
;MPAFDGHNDVLSRLHAMHPDDPATAFIKGYDAAIDLEKARSGGFAGGFFAIYVPPMEVDTEARRAAMEQSGYDLPLPPELDRGHAENVTLEQAAILQDLETAGALRICSSVADIRSAMDDG
;
A
#
# COMPACT_ATOMS: atom_id res chain seq x y z
N MET A 1 -1.97 -15.11 16.41
CA MET A 1 -0.52 -15.16 16.11
C MET A 1 -0.23 -13.92 15.29
N PRO A 2 0.75 -13.08 15.67
CA PRO A 2 1.12 -11.91 14.87
C PRO A 2 1.59 -12.34 13.49
N ALA A 3 1.05 -11.73 12.44
CA ALA A 3 1.44 -11.96 11.06
C ALA A 3 2.34 -10.83 10.58
N PHE A 4 3.48 -11.18 9.98
CA PHE A 4 4.33 -10.26 9.24
C PHE A 4 4.14 -10.52 7.74
N ASP A 5 3.56 -9.55 7.05
CA ASP A 5 3.13 -9.69 5.67
C ASP A 5 4.24 -9.41 4.66
N GLY A 6 4.27 -10.21 3.59
CA GLY A 6 5.31 -10.13 2.56
C GLY A 6 5.12 -8.98 1.57
N HIS A 7 3.89 -8.49 1.40
CA HIS A 7 3.55 -7.45 0.42
C HIS A 7 2.11 -6.96 0.58
N ASN A 8 1.93 -5.64 0.65
CA ASN A 8 0.63 -5.00 0.54
C ASN A 8 0.68 -3.70 -0.27
N ASP A 9 -0.49 -3.28 -0.76
CA ASP A 9 -0.72 -2.09 -1.59
C ASP A 9 -1.37 -0.93 -0.82
N VAL A 10 -1.14 -0.80 0.50
CA VAL A 10 -1.77 0.27 1.29
C VAL A 10 -1.42 1.66 0.74
N LEU A 11 -0.16 1.89 0.35
CA LEU A 11 0.29 3.19 -0.12
C LEU A 11 -0.36 3.60 -1.45
N SER A 12 -0.43 2.69 -2.42
CA SER A 12 -1.07 2.96 -3.71
C SER A 12 -2.59 3.15 -3.57
N ARG A 13 -3.23 2.44 -2.63
CA ARG A 13 -4.65 2.64 -2.29
C ARG A 13 -4.93 3.99 -1.65
N LEU A 14 -4.11 4.41 -0.68
CA LEU A 14 -4.24 5.72 -0.04
C LEU A 14 -3.96 6.86 -1.02
N HIS A 15 -2.92 6.73 -1.84
CA HIS A 15 -2.58 7.69 -2.90
C HIS A 15 -3.74 7.89 -3.89
N ALA A 16 -4.40 6.80 -4.31
CA ALA A 16 -5.49 6.87 -5.27
C ALA A 16 -6.83 7.36 -4.67
N MET A 17 -7.16 6.98 -3.44
CA MET A 17 -8.50 7.21 -2.86
C MET A 17 -8.54 8.36 -1.85
N HIS A 18 -7.41 8.70 -1.23
CA HIS A 18 -7.29 9.71 -0.18
C HIS A 18 -6.04 10.60 -0.39
N PRO A 19 -5.89 11.25 -1.57
CA PRO A 19 -4.68 12.02 -1.88
C PRO A 19 -4.46 13.23 -0.96
N ASP A 20 -5.53 13.78 -0.38
CA ASP A 20 -5.47 14.99 0.44
C ASP A 20 -5.22 14.69 1.95
N ASP A 21 -5.60 13.50 2.44
CA ASP A 21 -5.54 13.15 3.86
C ASP A 21 -5.22 11.66 4.16
N PRO A 22 -4.20 11.06 3.51
CA PRO A 22 -3.99 9.61 3.49
C PRO A 22 -3.74 9.01 4.88
N ALA A 23 -2.97 9.69 5.75
CA ALA A 23 -2.70 9.20 7.11
C ALA A 23 -3.97 9.20 7.97
N THR A 24 -4.84 10.21 7.81
CA THR A 24 -6.11 10.27 8.53
C THR A 24 -7.04 9.14 8.10
N ALA A 25 -7.12 8.87 6.79
CA ALA A 25 -7.91 7.77 6.26
C ALA A 25 -7.44 6.40 6.78
N PHE A 26 -6.12 6.17 6.81
CA PHE A 26 -5.56 4.93 7.37
C PHE A 26 -5.85 4.77 8.88
N ILE A 27 -5.74 5.85 9.66
CA ILE A 27 -5.96 5.80 11.12
C ILE A 27 -7.44 5.61 11.47
N LYS A 28 -8.34 6.34 10.78
CA LYS A 28 -9.79 6.29 11.06
C LYS A 28 -10.48 5.09 10.41
N GLY A 29 -9.83 4.46 9.44
CA GLY A 29 -10.40 3.40 8.63
C GLY A 29 -11.07 3.93 7.37
N TYR A 30 -11.02 3.12 6.31
CA TYR A 30 -11.57 3.42 4.99
C TYR A 30 -11.96 2.11 4.27
N ASP A 31 -12.52 2.22 3.06
CA ASP A 31 -12.94 1.05 2.27
C ASP A 31 -11.75 0.35 1.61
N ALA A 32 -11.00 -0.39 2.43
CA ALA A 32 -9.85 -1.19 2.03
C ALA A 32 -9.61 -2.37 2.97
N ALA A 33 -8.77 -3.30 2.51
CA ALA A 33 -8.40 -4.51 3.25
C ALA A 33 -7.57 -4.22 4.52
N ILE A 34 -6.71 -3.19 4.49
CA ILE A 34 -5.80 -2.85 5.59
C ILE A 34 -5.96 -1.36 5.92
N ASP A 35 -6.27 -1.11 7.19
CA ASP A 35 -6.19 0.17 7.89
C ASP A 35 -5.73 -0.10 9.33
N LEU A 36 -5.57 0.92 10.17
CA LEU A 36 -5.04 0.73 11.52
C LEU A 36 -5.94 -0.14 12.41
N GLU A 37 -7.26 0.01 12.33
CA GLU A 37 -8.20 -0.76 13.15
C GLU A 37 -8.23 -2.23 12.71
N LYS A 38 -8.32 -2.48 11.40
CA LYS A 38 -8.29 -3.83 10.82
C LYS A 38 -6.94 -4.50 11.05
N ALA A 39 -5.82 -3.77 10.98
CA ALA A 39 -4.50 -4.31 11.26
C ALA A 39 -4.39 -4.80 12.71
N ARG A 40 -4.82 -3.96 13.67
CA ARG A 40 -4.80 -4.30 15.10
C ARG A 40 -5.72 -5.48 15.43
N SER A 41 -6.95 -5.46 14.95
CA SER A 41 -7.93 -6.53 15.20
C SER A 41 -7.58 -7.84 14.46
N GLY A 42 -6.95 -7.75 13.29
CA GLY A 42 -6.52 -8.88 12.47
C GLY A 42 -5.17 -9.50 12.87
N GLY A 43 -4.43 -8.87 13.79
CA GLY A 43 -3.10 -9.35 14.20
C GLY A 43 -2.01 -9.11 13.14
N PHE A 44 -2.19 -8.10 12.29
CA PHE A 44 -1.16 -7.63 11.36
C PHE A 44 -0.08 -6.88 12.15
N ALA A 45 1.06 -7.52 12.36
CA ALA A 45 2.15 -6.97 13.15
C ALA A 45 3.11 -6.09 12.33
N GLY A 46 2.97 -6.10 11.01
CA GLY A 46 3.80 -5.34 10.08
C GLY A 46 3.90 -6.05 8.73
N GLY A 47 4.63 -5.43 7.80
CA GLY A 47 4.89 -6.02 6.49
C GLY A 47 5.60 -5.05 5.56
N PHE A 48 5.81 -5.49 4.32
CA PHE A 48 6.35 -4.62 3.27
C PHE A 48 5.24 -3.80 2.62
N PHE A 49 5.29 -2.48 2.80
CA PHE A 49 4.40 -1.52 2.17
C PHE A 49 4.97 -1.15 0.80
N ALA A 50 4.38 -1.70 -0.27
CA ALA A 50 4.89 -1.52 -1.61
C ALA A 50 4.59 -0.11 -2.13
N ILE A 51 5.56 0.46 -2.85
CA ILE A 51 5.32 1.60 -3.73
C ILE A 51 5.05 1.06 -5.12
N TYR A 52 3.87 1.36 -5.66
CA TYR A 52 3.42 0.87 -6.95
C TYR A 52 2.85 2.01 -7.80
N VAL A 53 3.42 2.21 -8.98
CA VAL A 53 2.94 3.20 -9.95
C VAL A 53 1.99 2.51 -10.92
N PRO A 54 0.68 2.81 -10.88
CA PRO A 54 -0.27 2.21 -11.81
C PRO A 54 -0.03 2.74 -13.24
N PRO A 55 -0.22 1.91 -14.28
CA PRO A 55 -0.17 2.38 -15.66
C PRO A 55 -1.29 3.39 -15.94
N MET A 56 -0.97 4.45 -16.69
CA MET A 56 -1.90 5.56 -16.95
C MET A 56 -3.09 5.17 -17.85
N GLU A 57 -2.87 4.24 -18.79
CA GLU A 57 -3.84 3.90 -19.83
C GLU A 57 -4.20 2.42 -19.77
N VAL A 58 -4.92 2.03 -18.70
CA VAL A 58 -5.54 0.70 -18.63
C VAL A 58 -6.99 0.79 -18.21
N ASP A 59 -7.83 0.01 -18.89
CA ASP A 59 -9.19 -0.25 -18.42
C ASP A 59 -9.14 -1.33 -17.33
N THR A 60 -9.07 -0.88 -16.08
CA THR A 60 -8.98 -1.76 -14.91
C THR A 60 -10.18 -2.71 -14.81
N GLU A 61 -11.38 -2.27 -15.20
CA GLU A 61 -12.58 -3.09 -15.11
C GLU A 61 -12.60 -4.16 -16.20
N ALA A 62 -12.24 -3.81 -17.43
CA ALA A 62 -12.10 -4.80 -18.51
C ALA A 62 -11.01 -5.84 -18.18
N ARG A 63 -9.87 -5.41 -17.60
CA ARG A 63 -8.81 -6.32 -17.15
C ARG A 63 -9.32 -7.24 -16.04
N ARG A 64 -10.04 -6.71 -15.05
CA ARG A 64 -10.64 -7.50 -13.96
C ARG A 64 -11.61 -8.55 -14.50
N ALA A 65 -12.53 -8.13 -15.39
CA ALA A 65 -13.50 -9.03 -16.02
C ALA A 65 -12.81 -10.12 -16.87
N ALA A 66 -11.71 -9.81 -17.55
CA ALA A 66 -10.92 -10.81 -18.27
C ALA A 66 -10.28 -11.84 -17.32
N MET A 67 -9.76 -11.39 -16.17
CA MET A 67 -9.12 -12.28 -15.17
C MET A 67 -10.11 -13.18 -14.42
N GLU A 68 -11.42 -12.91 -14.47
CA GLU A 68 -12.46 -13.81 -13.95
C GLU A 68 -12.74 -15.02 -14.86
N GLN A 69 -12.23 -15.01 -16.10
CA GLN A 69 -12.35 -16.13 -17.03
C GLN A 69 -11.35 -17.24 -16.71
N SER A 70 -11.63 -18.47 -17.15
CA SER A 70 -10.76 -19.65 -16.89
C SER A 70 -9.36 -19.54 -17.49
N GLY A 71 -9.18 -18.64 -18.47
CA GLY A 71 -7.90 -18.28 -19.04
C GLY A 71 -8.00 -16.90 -19.67
N TYR A 72 -6.92 -16.13 -19.59
CA TYR A 72 -6.83 -14.78 -20.12
C TYR A 72 -5.41 -14.52 -20.62
N ASP A 73 -5.29 -13.59 -21.56
CA ASP A 73 -4.01 -13.04 -22.01
C ASP A 73 -4.17 -11.53 -22.08
N LEU A 74 -3.58 -10.83 -21.11
CA LEU A 74 -3.67 -9.38 -21.01
C LEU A 74 -2.40 -8.76 -21.57
N PRO A 75 -2.49 -7.82 -22.53
CA PRO A 75 -1.32 -7.15 -23.03
C PRO A 75 -0.62 -6.40 -21.89
N LEU A 76 0.71 -6.37 -21.97
CA LEU A 76 1.51 -5.50 -21.12
C LEU A 76 1.11 -4.05 -21.39
N PRO A 77 0.99 -3.21 -20.34
CA PRO A 77 0.78 -1.79 -20.52
C PRO A 77 2.00 -1.16 -21.23
N PRO A 78 1.84 0.03 -21.83
CA PRO A 78 2.98 0.80 -22.31
C PRO A 78 3.95 1.12 -21.15
N GLU A 79 5.20 1.40 -21.52
CA GLU A 79 6.19 1.89 -20.57
C GLU A 79 5.71 3.19 -19.90
N LEU A 80 5.98 3.33 -18.60
CA LEU A 80 5.63 4.53 -17.85
C LEU A 80 6.52 5.71 -18.27
N ASP A 81 5.94 6.90 -18.33
CA ASP A 81 6.76 8.10 -18.35
C ASP A 81 7.57 8.21 -17.06
N ARG A 82 8.87 8.46 -17.21
CA ARG A 82 9.80 8.48 -16.08
C ARG A 82 9.45 9.58 -15.08
N GLY A 83 9.10 10.78 -15.54
CA GLY A 83 8.77 11.90 -14.66
C GLY A 83 7.50 11.62 -13.86
N HIS A 84 6.49 11.04 -14.51
CA HIS A 84 5.29 10.57 -13.84
C HIS A 84 5.60 9.49 -12.79
N ALA A 85 6.41 8.49 -13.15
CA ALA A 85 6.78 7.40 -12.23
C ALA A 85 7.56 7.90 -11.01
N GLU A 86 8.49 8.83 -11.19
CA GLU A 86 9.24 9.45 -10.10
C GLU A 86 8.31 10.22 -9.15
N ASN A 87 7.37 11.01 -9.67
CA ASN A 87 6.41 11.77 -8.86
C ASN A 87 5.54 10.85 -8.00
N VAL A 88 4.88 9.86 -8.61
CA VAL A 88 4.00 8.92 -7.87
C VAL A 88 4.79 8.12 -6.83
N THR A 89 6.03 7.74 -7.14
CA THR A 89 6.91 7.05 -6.20
C THR A 89 7.18 7.89 -4.96
N LEU A 90 7.54 9.17 -5.15
CA LEU A 90 7.84 10.09 -4.05
C LEU A 90 6.58 10.42 -3.23
N GLU A 91 5.44 10.59 -3.88
CA GLU A 91 4.16 10.81 -3.21
C GLU A 91 3.79 9.63 -2.29
N GLN A 92 3.92 8.39 -2.76
CA GLN A 92 3.66 7.22 -1.92
C GLN A 92 4.70 7.05 -0.79
N ALA A 93 5.97 7.38 -1.03
CA ALA A 93 6.97 7.39 0.03
C ALA A 93 6.66 8.45 1.11
N ALA A 94 6.16 9.62 0.71
CA ALA A 94 5.71 10.66 1.64
C ALA A 94 4.53 10.17 2.49
N ILE A 95 3.57 9.44 1.92
CA ILE A 95 2.48 8.81 2.68
C ILE A 95 3.03 7.90 3.78
N LEU A 96 4.03 7.06 3.49
CA LEU A 96 4.63 6.18 4.49
C LEU A 96 5.26 6.96 5.65
N GLN A 97 5.92 8.10 5.35
CA GLN A 97 6.49 9.00 6.35
C GLN A 97 5.41 9.71 7.17
N ASP A 98 4.30 10.11 6.55
CA ASP A 98 3.17 10.72 7.24
C ASP A 98 2.51 9.73 8.21
N LEU A 99 2.38 8.46 7.81
CA LEU A 99 1.88 7.39 8.69
C LEU A 99 2.78 7.17 9.91
N GLU A 100 4.10 7.20 9.74
CA GLU A 100 5.04 7.14 10.85
C GLU A 100 4.94 8.37 11.75
N THR A 101 4.89 9.57 11.17
CA THR A 101 4.79 10.84 11.91
C THR A 101 3.49 10.93 12.71
N ALA A 102 2.40 10.37 12.18
CA ALA A 102 1.13 10.28 12.88
C ALA A 102 1.08 9.17 13.96
N GLY A 103 2.17 8.39 14.10
CA GLY A 103 2.27 7.29 15.07
C GLY A 103 1.42 6.07 14.72
N ALA A 104 1.02 5.92 13.45
CA ALA A 104 0.23 4.78 13.00
C ALA A 104 1.08 3.52 12.80
N LEU A 105 2.36 3.69 12.48
CA LEU A 105 3.34 2.62 12.27
C LEU A 105 4.76 3.11 12.55
N ARG A 106 5.74 2.21 12.49
CA ARG A 106 7.17 2.52 12.55
C ARG A 106 7.87 2.00 11.29
N ILE A 107 8.64 2.85 10.61
CA ILE A 107 9.46 2.44 9.48
C ILE A 107 10.70 1.72 10.04
N CYS A 108 10.92 0.50 9.55
CA CYS A 108 12.02 -0.35 9.99
C CYS A 108 13.07 -0.47 8.90
N SER A 109 14.34 -0.26 9.24
CA SER A 109 15.48 -0.34 8.32
C SER A 109 16.39 -1.54 8.57
N SER A 110 16.10 -2.30 9.63
CA SER A 110 16.86 -3.48 10.04
C SER A 110 15.95 -4.57 10.61
N VAL A 111 16.44 -5.81 10.68
CA VAL A 111 15.74 -6.91 11.36
C VAL A 111 15.55 -6.62 12.86
N ALA A 112 16.48 -5.89 13.48
CA ALA A 112 16.36 -5.51 14.88
C ALA A 112 15.20 -4.51 15.08
N ASP A 113 15.04 -3.55 14.16
CA ASP A 113 13.95 -2.57 14.18
C ASP A 113 12.60 -3.30 14.07
N ILE A 114 12.49 -4.25 13.14
CA ILE A 114 11.28 -5.07 12.95
C ILE A 114 10.90 -5.79 14.24
N ARG A 115 11.86 -6.49 14.86
CA ARG A 115 11.61 -7.25 16.09
C ARG A 115 11.19 -6.33 17.24
N SER A 116 11.87 -5.19 17.42
CA SER A 116 11.50 -4.22 18.46
C SER A 116 10.12 -3.63 18.23
N ALA A 117 9.75 -3.31 16.99
CA ALA A 117 8.42 -2.79 16.68
C ALA A 117 7.33 -3.83 16.98
N MET A 118 7.56 -5.09 16.62
CA MET A 118 6.63 -6.18 16.93
C MET A 118 6.49 -6.46 18.43
N ASP A 119 7.58 -6.30 19.20
CA ASP A 119 7.57 -6.45 20.66
C ASP A 119 6.85 -5.26 21.35
N ASP A 120 6.95 -4.06 20.79
CA ASP A 120 6.30 -2.84 21.30
C ASP A 120 4.78 -2.78 20.99
N GLY A 121 4.34 -3.47 19.93
CA GLY A 121 2.96 -3.49 19.43
C GLY A 121 2.56 -2.25 18.63
#